data_AF-A0A7S1I950-F1
#
_entry.id   AF-A0A7S1I950-F1
#
_cell.length_a   1.000
_cell.length_b   1.000
_cell.length_c   1.000
_cell.angle_alpha   90.00
_cell.angle_beta   90.00
_cell.angle_gamma   90.00
#
_symmetry.space_group_name_H-M   'P 1'
#
loop_
_entity.id
_entity.type
_entity.pdbx_description
1 polymer ?
#
loop_
_entity_poly.entity_id
_entity_poly.type
_entity_poly.pdbx_seq_one_letter_code
_entity_poly.pdbx_strand_id
1 'polypeptide(L)'
;FPSLQNSYHPQTGTWYSFNHGPVHLISIDTSVIPPGRVFEQRRLEMLAWLEEDLAAVDRQRTPWVIIGSHLPFYTSWTVWGTFQRAQFVSALLEPLMRKYNVDLTLGAHVHQYERTCRVFNGTCQDPDQYGTIHTVVGTGGREGHPFEPVQTSGNFSWQVA
;
A
#
# COMPACT_ATOMS: atom_id res chain seq x y z
N PHE A 1 5.42 8.10 27.98
CA PHE A 1 5.32 7.50 26.63
C PHE A 1 5.51 8.63 25.62
N PRO A 2 6.44 8.53 24.66
CA PRO A 2 6.63 9.61 23.68
C PRO A 2 5.31 9.79 22.92
N SER A 3 4.90 11.05 22.76
CA SER A 3 3.64 11.43 22.12
C SER A 3 3.49 10.76 20.76
N LEU A 4 2.41 10.01 20.58
CA LEU A 4 1.92 9.62 19.25
C LEU A 4 1.70 10.92 18.45
N GLN A 5 2.52 11.18 17.43
CA GLN A 5 2.15 12.14 16.39
C GLN A 5 1.07 11.47 15.56
N ASN A 6 -0.18 11.63 15.98
CA ASN A 6 -1.34 11.18 15.23
C ASN A 6 -1.79 12.33 14.33
N SER A 7 -1.66 12.17 13.01
CA SER A 7 -2.43 12.99 12.07
C SER A 7 -3.77 12.25 11.84
N TYR A 8 -4.85 12.79 12.38
CA TYR A 8 -6.18 12.19 12.33
C TYR A 8 -7.09 13.02 11.42
N HIS A 9 -7.76 12.40 10.45
CA HIS A 9 -8.78 13.09 9.67
C HIS A 9 -10.09 13.19 10.47
N PRO A 10 -10.57 14.41 10.83
CA PRO A 10 -11.58 14.61 11.87
C PRO A 10 -12.98 14.03 11.60
N GLN A 11 -13.28 13.59 10.37
CA GLN A 11 -14.66 13.28 9.97
C GLN A 11 -15.02 11.79 9.91
N THR A 12 -14.04 10.86 9.77
CA THR A 12 -14.34 9.41 9.64
C THR A 12 -13.36 8.47 10.36
N GLY A 13 -12.12 8.90 10.63
CA GLY A 13 -11.10 8.03 11.23
C GLY A 13 -10.68 6.82 10.39
N THR A 14 -10.98 6.81 9.09
CA THR A 14 -10.70 5.66 8.20
C THR A 14 -9.29 5.67 7.62
N TRP A 15 -8.55 6.77 7.74
CA TRP A 15 -7.11 6.86 7.49
C TRP A 15 -6.42 7.69 8.57
N TYR A 16 -5.19 7.31 8.93
CA TYR A 16 -4.39 7.92 9.99
C TYR A 16 -2.94 7.44 9.91
N SER A 17 -2.04 8.11 10.62
CA SER A 17 -0.66 7.66 10.80
C SER A 17 -0.22 7.75 12.26
N PHE A 18 0.84 7.04 12.62
CA PHE A 18 1.49 7.14 13.91
C PHE A 18 2.94 6.65 13.86
N ASN A 19 3.74 7.11 14.83
CA ASN A 19 5.11 6.65 15.01
C ASN A 19 5.19 5.58 16.11
N HIS A 20 5.92 4.51 15.85
CA HIS A 20 6.27 3.50 16.84
C HIS A 20 7.77 3.18 16.74
N GLY A 21 8.56 3.74 17.66
CA GLY A 21 10.02 3.64 17.58
C GLY A 21 10.55 4.22 16.26
N PRO A 22 11.35 3.48 15.49
CA PRO A 22 11.92 3.94 14.22
C PRO A 22 10.98 3.78 13.01
N VAL A 23 9.71 3.47 13.23
CA VAL A 23 8.74 3.20 12.17
C VAL A 23 7.63 4.25 12.17
N HIS A 24 7.37 4.83 11.01
CA HIS A 24 6.17 5.61 10.72
C HIS A 24 5.17 4.70 9.98
N LEU A 25 4.03 4.44 10.62
CA LEU A 25 2.98 3.57 10.14
C LEU A 25 1.80 4.41 9.66
N ILE A 26 1.35 4.14 8.44
CA ILE A 26 0.23 4.83 7.80
C ILE A 26 -0.85 3.79 7.50
N SER A 27 -2.09 4.07 7.86
CA SER A 27 -3.25 3.27 7.46
C SER A 27 -4.10 4.09 6.48
N ILE A 28 -4.35 3.55 5.28
CA ILE A 28 -5.20 4.20 4.28
C ILE A 28 -6.52 3.47 4.06
N ASP A 29 -7.55 4.22 3.65
CA ASP A 29 -8.87 3.68 3.34
C ASP A 29 -8.98 3.34 1.85
N THR A 30 -8.86 2.06 1.51
CA THR A 30 -9.01 1.64 0.11
C THR A 30 -10.46 1.61 -0.38
N SER A 31 -11.46 1.83 0.48
CA SER A 31 -12.88 1.87 0.06
C SER A 31 -13.24 3.15 -0.70
N VAL A 32 -12.46 4.22 -0.55
CA VAL A 32 -12.64 5.49 -1.28
C VAL A 32 -11.87 5.53 -2.59
N ILE A 33 -11.01 4.53 -2.84
CA ILE A 33 -10.18 4.46 -4.03
C ILE A 33 -10.96 4.11 -5.32
N PRO A 34 -12.04 3.31 -5.35
CA PRO A 34 -12.71 2.94 -6.60
C PRO A 34 -13.00 4.12 -7.55
N PRO A 35 -12.83 3.94 -8.87
CA PRO A 35 -13.04 5.02 -9.84
C PRO A 35 -14.50 5.48 -9.86
N GLY A 36 -14.70 6.73 -10.27
CA GLY A 36 -16.00 7.38 -10.32
C GLY A 36 -16.12 8.54 -9.33
N ARG A 37 -17.28 9.21 -9.38
CA ARG A 37 -17.54 10.47 -8.66
C ARG A 37 -18.01 10.28 -7.21
N VAL A 38 -18.57 9.11 -6.89
CA VAL A 38 -19.21 8.85 -5.58
C VAL A 38 -18.24 9.09 -4.42
N PHE A 39 -16.99 8.65 -4.56
CA PHE A 39 -15.95 8.80 -3.54
C PHE A 39 -14.84 9.79 -3.94
N GLU A 40 -15.04 10.56 -5.01
CA GLU A 40 -13.99 11.42 -5.58
C GLU A 40 -13.47 12.45 -4.58
N GLN A 41 -14.38 13.15 -3.90
CA GLN A 41 -14.03 14.13 -2.88
C GLN A 41 -13.20 13.50 -1.75
N ARG A 42 -13.67 12.38 -1.18
CA ARG A 42 -12.96 11.66 -0.10
C ARG A 42 -11.61 11.12 -0.55
N ARG A 43 -11.51 10.66 -1.80
CA ARG A 43 -10.25 10.17 -2.39
C ARG A 43 -9.24 11.31 -2.48
N LEU A 44 -9.67 12.49 -2.95
CA LEU A 44 -8.80 13.68 -3.02
C LEU A 44 -8.36 14.15 -1.63
N GLU A 45 -9.27 14.13 -0.65
CA GLU A 45 -8.95 14.45 0.76
C GLU A 45 -7.91 13.49 1.34
N MET A 46 -8.09 12.17 1.14
CA MET A 46 -7.12 11.17 1.59
C MET A 46 -5.76 11.33 0.91
N LEU A 47 -5.74 11.63 -0.41
CA LEU A 47 -4.48 11.81 -1.15
C LEU A 47 -3.73 13.07 -0.71
N ALA A 48 -4.44 14.18 -0.51
CA ALA A 48 -3.85 15.42 0.00
C ALA A 48 -3.28 15.22 1.41
N TRP A 49 -4.06 14.60 2.31
CA TRP A 49 -3.59 14.25 3.64
C TRP A 49 -2.36 13.33 3.61
N LEU A 50 -2.38 12.30 2.77
CA LEU A 50 -1.27 11.34 2.67
C LEU A 50 0.02 12.03 2.19
N GLU A 51 -0.09 12.95 1.23
CA GLU A 51 1.05 13.73 0.75
C GLU A 51 1.62 14.65 1.84
N GLU A 52 0.76 15.31 2.60
CA GLU A 52 1.18 16.14 3.76
C GLU A 52 1.86 15.31 4.84
N ASP A 53 1.28 14.15 5.18
CA ASP A 53 1.79 13.23 6.21
C ASP A 53 3.17 12.67 5.81
N LEU A 54 3.30 12.17 4.57
CA LEU A 54 4.57 11.68 4.03
C LEU A 54 5.64 12.78 3.96
N ALA A 55 5.27 14.01 3.62
CA ALA A 55 6.19 15.14 3.59
C ALA A 55 6.69 15.56 4.97
N ALA A 56 5.93 15.27 6.03
CA ALA A 56 6.27 15.60 7.41
C ALA A 56 7.17 14.55 8.09
N VAL A 57 7.44 13.40 7.46
CA VAL A 57 8.24 12.33 8.06
C VAL A 57 9.71 12.75 8.20
N ASP A 58 10.19 12.81 9.44
CA ASP A 58 11.61 12.91 9.74
C ASP A 58 12.29 11.53 9.64
N ARG A 59 12.92 11.27 8.49
CA ARG A 59 13.60 9.99 8.20
C ARG A 59 14.82 9.71 9.08
N GLN A 60 15.36 10.70 9.82
CA GLN A 60 16.41 10.42 10.80
C GLN A 60 15.84 9.77 12.06
N ARG A 61 14.58 10.10 12.41
CA ARG A 61 13.89 9.55 13.59
C ARG A 61 13.10 8.29 13.26
N THR A 62 12.41 8.29 12.14
CA THR A 62 11.59 7.17 11.64
C THR A 62 12.07 6.79 10.24
N PRO A 63 13.19 6.06 10.13
CA PRO A 63 13.76 5.69 8.84
C PRO A 63 12.88 4.73 8.02
N TRP A 64 11.95 4.01 8.67
CA TRP A 64 11.04 3.08 8.02
C TRP A 64 9.64 3.68 7.88
N VAL A 65 9.15 3.77 6.66
CA VAL A 65 7.79 4.22 6.33
C VAL A 65 7.00 3.06 5.73
N ILE A 66 5.91 2.69 6.38
CA ILE A 66 5.08 1.53 6.00
C ILE A 66 3.62 1.96 5.82
N ILE A 67 3.04 1.62 4.68
CA ILE A 67 1.61 1.85 4.39
C ILE A 67 0.84 0.54 4.51
N GLY A 68 -0.14 0.51 5.41
CA GLY A 68 -1.14 -0.55 5.55
C GLY A 68 -2.42 -0.22 4.79
N SER A 69 -3.00 -1.22 4.13
CA SER A 69 -4.23 -1.08 3.35
C SER A 69 -5.07 -2.36 3.37
N HIS A 70 -6.39 -2.26 3.17
CA HIS A 70 -7.21 -3.46 3.00
C HIS A 70 -6.99 -4.10 1.62
N LEU A 71 -7.23 -3.36 0.53
CA LEU A 71 -6.89 -3.85 -0.80
C LEU A 71 -5.38 -3.86 -1.01
N PRO A 72 -4.82 -4.88 -1.67
CA PRO A 72 -3.40 -4.91 -2.00
C PRO A 72 -3.09 -3.96 -3.17
N PHE A 73 -1.83 -3.58 -3.28
CA PHE A 73 -1.29 -2.79 -4.38
C PHE A 73 -0.94 -3.69 -5.57
N TYR A 74 -0.34 -4.84 -5.28
CA TYR A 74 -0.02 -5.89 -6.23
C TYR A 74 -0.62 -7.19 -5.71
N THR A 75 -1.25 -7.95 -6.58
CA THR A 75 -1.65 -9.32 -6.28
C THR A 75 -1.67 -10.18 -7.52
N SER A 76 -1.46 -11.48 -7.37
CA SER A 76 -1.70 -12.48 -8.41
C SER A 76 -3.18 -12.91 -8.48
N TRP A 77 -4.02 -12.53 -7.51
CA TRP A 77 -5.41 -12.97 -7.46
C TRP A 77 -6.33 -12.23 -8.43
N THR A 78 -6.90 -12.95 -9.40
CA THR A 78 -7.73 -12.37 -10.49
C THR A 78 -9.24 -12.42 -10.25
N VAL A 79 -9.70 -13.13 -9.22
CA VAL A 79 -11.13 -13.34 -8.96
C VAL A 79 -11.78 -12.06 -8.43
N TRP A 80 -13.06 -11.85 -8.78
CA TRP A 80 -13.88 -10.71 -8.38
C TRP A 80 -13.27 -9.33 -8.70
N GLY A 81 -12.50 -9.26 -9.80
CA GLY A 81 -11.88 -8.00 -10.24
C GLY A 81 -10.81 -7.49 -9.26
N THR A 82 -10.25 -8.35 -8.40
CA THR A 82 -9.29 -7.94 -7.37
C THR A 82 -7.99 -7.44 -7.98
N PHE A 83 -7.50 -8.11 -9.02
CA PHE A 83 -6.32 -7.69 -9.79
C PHE A 83 -6.46 -6.26 -10.34
N GLN A 84 -7.58 -5.94 -11.00
CA GLN A 84 -7.82 -4.62 -11.58
C GLN A 84 -7.97 -3.54 -10.50
N ARG A 85 -8.58 -3.88 -9.36
CA ARG A 85 -8.67 -2.98 -8.21
C ARG A 85 -7.29 -2.68 -7.64
N ALA A 86 -6.43 -3.69 -7.50
CA ALA A 86 -5.05 -3.53 -7.05
C ALA A 86 -4.24 -2.65 -8.00
N GLN A 87 -4.37 -2.86 -9.32
CA GLN A 87 -3.74 -1.99 -10.33
C GLN A 87 -4.17 -0.53 -10.19
N PHE A 88 -5.44 -0.27 -9.89
CA PHE A 88 -5.93 1.09 -9.68
C PHE A 88 -5.36 1.72 -8.40
N VAL A 89 -5.29 0.96 -7.29
CA VAL A 89 -4.64 1.41 -6.05
C VAL A 89 -3.18 1.79 -6.31
N SER A 90 -2.43 0.91 -6.99
CA SER A 90 -1.02 1.16 -7.32
C SER A 90 -0.83 2.36 -8.23
N ALA A 91 -1.56 2.46 -9.33
CA ALA A 91 -1.44 3.58 -10.26
C ALA A 91 -1.70 4.94 -9.59
N LEU A 92 -2.59 4.97 -8.59
CA LEU A 92 -2.93 6.20 -7.86
C LEU A 92 -1.85 6.60 -6.85
N LEU A 93 -1.27 5.63 -6.14
CA LEU A 93 -0.45 5.88 -4.96
C LEU A 93 1.06 5.73 -5.19
N GLU A 94 1.48 4.92 -6.16
CA GLU A 94 2.90 4.72 -6.47
C GLU A 94 3.68 6.02 -6.73
N PRO A 95 3.13 7.04 -7.42
CA PRO A 95 3.84 8.30 -7.59
C PRO A 95 4.20 8.98 -6.27
N LEU A 96 3.26 9.00 -5.30
CA LEU A 96 3.52 9.54 -3.96
C LEU A 96 4.49 8.65 -3.18
N MET A 97 4.29 7.33 -3.21
CA MET A 97 5.17 6.38 -2.53
C MET A 97 6.63 6.49 -3.01
N ARG A 98 6.83 6.68 -4.31
CA ARG A 98 8.15 6.93 -4.88
C ARG A 98 8.71 8.29 -4.47
N LYS A 99 7.91 9.36 -4.55
CA LYS A 99 8.32 10.72 -4.20
C LYS A 99 8.84 10.83 -2.76
N TYR A 100 8.23 10.10 -1.83
CA TYR A 100 8.56 10.13 -0.41
C TYR A 100 9.25 8.87 0.11
N ASN A 101 9.75 8.03 -0.80
CA ASN A 101 10.52 6.84 -0.48
C ASN A 101 9.82 5.90 0.53
N VAL A 102 8.57 5.50 0.27
CA VAL A 102 7.84 4.51 1.10
C VAL A 102 8.47 3.12 0.96
N ASP A 103 8.83 2.49 2.06
CA ASP A 103 9.68 1.28 2.05
C ASP A 103 8.87 0.01 1.77
N LEU A 104 7.70 -0.10 2.41
CA LEU A 104 6.89 -1.31 2.41
C LEU A 104 5.39 -0.99 2.39
N THR A 105 4.61 -1.77 1.65
CA THR A 105 3.15 -1.82 1.82
C THR A 105 2.71 -3.16 2.37
N LEU A 106 1.73 -3.13 3.27
CA LEU A 106 1.04 -4.31 3.80
C LEU A 106 -0.43 -4.28 3.36
N GLY A 107 -0.75 -5.04 2.31
CA GLY A 107 -2.11 -5.21 1.82
C GLY A 107 -2.75 -6.49 2.36
N ALA A 108 -4.08 -6.52 2.47
CA ALA A 108 -4.84 -7.70 2.86
C ALA A 108 -5.82 -8.10 1.74
N HIS A 109 -7.09 -8.34 2.09
CA HIS A 109 -8.20 -8.73 1.20
C HIS A 109 -8.08 -10.12 0.59
N VAL A 110 -6.95 -10.43 -0.05
CA VAL A 110 -6.66 -11.75 -0.61
C VAL A 110 -6.10 -12.62 0.51
N HIS A 111 -6.76 -13.74 0.82
CA HIS A 111 -6.33 -14.67 1.87
C HIS A 111 -5.14 -15.54 1.45
N GLN A 112 -4.04 -14.87 1.09
CA GLN A 112 -2.78 -15.46 0.66
C GLN A 112 -1.62 -14.60 1.18
N TYR A 113 -0.42 -15.16 1.12
CA TYR A 113 0.82 -14.42 1.26
C TYR A 113 1.45 -14.21 -0.12
N GLU A 114 1.79 -12.97 -0.45
CA GLU A 114 2.55 -12.65 -1.65
C GLU A 114 3.56 -11.54 -1.34
N ARG A 115 4.71 -11.55 -1.99
CA ARG A 115 5.71 -10.48 -1.87
C ARG A 115 6.36 -10.18 -3.22
N THR A 116 6.48 -8.89 -3.53
CA THR A 116 7.12 -8.42 -4.76
C THR A 116 8.62 -8.19 -4.57
N CYS A 117 9.34 -8.06 -5.69
CA CYS A 117 10.58 -7.28 -5.74
C CYS A 117 10.30 -5.80 -5.35
N ARG A 118 11.35 -4.96 -5.25
CA ARG A 118 11.15 -3.51 -5.30
C ARG A 118 10.53 -3.18 -6.66
N VAL A 119 9.30 -2.69 -6.69
CA VAL A 119 8.58 -2.46 -7.94
C VAL A 119 8.12 -1.01 -8.02
N PHE A 120 8.01 -0.54 -9.25
CA PHE A 120 7.24 0.65 -9.60
C PHE A 120 6.67 0.47 -11.00
N ASN A 121 5.41 0.84 -11.18
CA ASN A 121 4.71 0.75 -12.46
C ASN A 121 4.88 -0.64 -13.11
N GLY A 122 4.71 -1.70 -12.30
CA GLY A 122 4.81 -3.10 -12.72
C GLY A 122 6.22 -3.59 -13.09
N THR A 123 7.28 -2.80 -12.90
CA THR A 123 8.65 -3.19 -13.24
C THR A 123 9.52 -3.30 -12.00
N CYS A 124 10.21 -4.44 -11.83
CA CYS A 124 11.22 -4.57 -10.77
C CYS A 124 12.33 -3.54 -10.98
N GLN A 125 12.71 -2.85 -9.90
CA GLN A 125 13.73 -1.83 -9.90
C GLN A 125 15.09 -2.44 -9.57
N ASP A 126 16.15 -1.90 -10.18
CA ASP A 126 17.52 -2.23 -9.82
C ASP A 126 17.82 -1.85 -8.36
N PRO A 127 18.81 -2.47 -7.68
CA PRO A 127 19.13 -2.17 -6.28
C PRO A 127 19.39 -0.69 -5.98
N ASP A 128 19.96 0.03 -6.95
CA ASP A 128 20.30 1.46 -6.84
C ASP A 128 19.10 2.39 -7.11
N GLN A 129 17.98 1.84 -7.57
CA GLN A 129 16.75 2.58 -7.84
C GLN A 129 15.73 2.39 -6.73
N TYR A 130 14.98 3.45 -6.44
CA TYR A 130 13.94 3.39 -5.43
C TYR A 130 12.67 2.69 -5.95
N GLY A 131 12.24 1.66 -5.24
CA GLY A 131 10.97 0.97 -5.45
C GLY A 131 10.44 0.44 -4.13
N THR A 132 9.13 0.54 -3.94
CA THR A 132 8.44 0.04 -2.75
C THR A 132 8.32 -1.48 -2.85
N ILE A 133 8.51 -2.18 -1.74
CA ILE A 133 8.17 -3.61 -1.65
C ILE A 133 6.69 -3.71 -1.29
N HIS A 134 5.93 -4.51 -2.04
CA HIS A 134 4.53 -4.75 -1.74
C HIS A 134 4.35 -6.17 -1.21
N THR A 135 3.64 -6.29 -0.10
CA THR A 135 3.32 -7.58 0.52
C THR A 135 1.83 -7.72 0.69
N VAL A 136 1.28 -8.87 0.32
CA VAL A 136 -0.05 -9.31 0.68
C VAL A 136 0.07 -10.19 1.92
N VAL A 137 -0.64 -9.84 2.99
CA VAL A 137 -0.65 -10.52 4.29
C VAL A 137 -2.08 -10.78 4.77
N GLY A 138 -2.96 -11.28 3.90
CA GLY A 138 -4.37 -11.54 4.22
C GLY A 138 -4.64 -12.86 4.95
N THR A 139 -3.60 -13.49 5.51
CA THR A 139 -3.63 -14.84 6.12
C THR A 139 -4.04 -14.85 7.60
N GLY A 140 -4.84 -13.87 8.04
CA GLY A 140 -5.22 -13.68 9.44
C GLY A 140 -6.13 -14.76 10.07
N GLY A 141 -6.52 -15.81 9.33
CA GLY A 141 -7.26 -16.97 9.86
C GLY A 141 -8.55 -17.36 9.14
N ARG A 142 -8.99 -16.63 8.10
CA ARG A 142 -10.05 -17.09 7.19
C ARG A 142 -9.50 -18.09 6.18
N GLU A 143 -10.34 -19.02 5.71
CA GLU A 143 -9.96 -20.03 4.71
C GLU A 143 -9.23 -19.39 3.52
N GLY A 144 -8.06 -19.94 3.20
CA GLY A 144 -7.17 -19.44 2.17
C GLY A 144 -7.77 -19.60 0.78
N HIS A 145 -7.45 -18.67 -0.11
CA HIS A 145 -7.77 -18.84 -1.53
C HIS A 145 -6.74 -19.80 -2.16
N PRO A 146 -7.16 -20.75 -3.01
CA PRO A 146 -6.22 -21.58 -3.76
C PRO A 146 -5.33 -20.67 -4.61
N PHE A 147 -4.03 -20.93 -4.63
CA PHE A 147 -3.11 -20.19 -5.49
C PHE A 147 -3.30 -20.63 -6.94
N GLU A 148 -3.67 -19.71 -7.82
CA GLU A 148 -3.63 -19.91 -9.27
C GLU A 148 -2.52 -19.02 -9.85
N PRO A 149 -1.42 -19.58 -10.35
CA PRO A 149 -0.33 -18.76 -10.88
C PRO A 149 -0.81 -17.96 -12.10
N VAL A 150 -0.91 -16.65 -11.94
CA VAL A 150 -1.05 -15.75 -13.08
C VAL A 150 0.29 -15.66 -13.77
N GLN A 151 0.36 -16.13 -15.01
CA GLN A 151 1.43 -15.75 -15.92
C GLN A 151 1.27 -14.26 -16.24
N THR A 152 1.98 -13.41 -15.51
CA THR A 152 2.13 -12.01 -15.91
C THR A 152 3.08 -11.97 -17.11
N SER A 153 2.61 -11.47 -18.25
CA SER A 153 3.45 -11.20 -19.41
C SER A 153 4.37 -10.01 -19.10
N GLY A 154 5.54 -10.27 -18.51
CA GLY A 154 6.56 -9.28 -18.17
C GLY A 154 7.64 -9.87 -17.26
N ASN A 155 8.76 -9.14 -17.07
CA ASN A 155 9.84 -9.47 -16.12
C ASN A 155 9.41 -9.33 -14.64
N PHE A 156 8.17 -9.67 -14.34
CA PHE A 156 7.60 -9.62 -13.00
C PHE A 156 7.57 -11.05 -12.46
N SER A 157 8.35 -11.33 -11.42
CA SER A 157 8.34 -12.63 -10.73
C SER A 157 7.83 -12.44 -9.30
N TRP A 158 6.81 -13.21 -8.95
CA TRP A 158 6.35 -13.34 -7.57
C TRP A 158 7.37 -14.19 -6.80
N GLN A 159 7.86 -13.71 -5.64
CA GLN A 159 8.51 -14.59 -4.69
C GLN A 159 7.45 -15.11 -3.72
N VAL A 160 6.99 -16.33 -3.95
CA VAL A 160 6.10 -17.04 -3.03
C VAL A 160 6.97 -17.82 -2.03
N ALA A 161 6.68 -17.68 -0.74
CA ALA A 161 7.21 -18.52 0.32
C ALA A 161 6.06 -19.33 0.92
#